data_AF-A0A0B7MMT5-F1
#
_entry.id   AF-A0A0B7MMT5-F1
#
_cell.length_a   1.000
_cell.length_b   1.000
_cell.length_c   1.000
_cell.angle_alpha   90.00
_cell.angle_beta   90.00
_cell.angle_gamma   90.00
#
_symmetry.space_group_name_H-M   'P 1'
#
loop_
_entity.id
_entity.type
_entity.pdbx_description
1 polymer ?
#
loop_
_entity_poly.entity_id
_entity_poly.type
_entity_poly.pdbx_seq_one_letter_code
_entity_poly.pdbx_strand_id
1 'polypeptide(L)'
;MSHHLYKKAMEYDLEEIQLLAKAAQTAPPPVAQALLGIIKEEAQDAEFWNTLYSCCDECYKPPCPDDPDGIRPPGKYYPYQKKPEQDKKE
;
A
#
# COMPACT_ATOMS: atom_id res chain seq x y z
N MET A 1 2.84 15.01 2.35
CA MET A 1 1.58 15.33 1.62
C MET A 1 0.92 14.07 1.04
N SER A 2 1.64 13.16 0.39
CA SER A 2 1.08 11.92 -0.20
C SER A 2 0.39 10.97 0.80
N HIS A 3 0.81 10.98 2.06
CA HIS A 3 0.17 10.27 3.18
C HIS A 3 -1.34 10.42 3.25
N HIS A 4 -1.81 11.65 3.15
CA HIS A 4 -3.22 11.96 3.27
C HIS A 4 -4.01 11.44 2.07
N LEU A 5 -3.36 11.26 0.91
CA LEU A 5 -4.00 10.72 -0.28
C LEU A 5 -4.15 9.20 -0.21
N TYR A 6 -3.15 8.47 0.29
CA TYR A 6 -3.25 7.01 0.46
C TYR A 6 -4.29 6.63 1.51
N LYS A 7 -4.32 7.35 2.65
CA LYS A 7 -5.36 7.16 3.65
C LYS A 7 -6.75 7.41 3.06
N LYS A 8 -6.89 8.47 2.26
CA LYS A 8 -8.15 8.83 1.63
C LYS A 8 -8.58 7.83 0.56
N ALA A 9 -7.65 7.28 -0.20
CA ALA A 9 -7.92 6.19 -1.14
C ALA A 9 -8.46 4.95 -0.41
N MET A 10 -7.79 4.53 0.67
CA MET A 10 -8.26 3.44 1.53
C MET A 10 -9.66 3.71 2.11
N GLU A 11 -9.95 4.94 2.54
CA GLU A 11 -11.29 5.32 3.03
C GLU A 11 -12.36 5.16 1.95
N TYR A 12 -12.05 5.45 0.68
CA TYR A 12 -12.97 5.26 -0.44
C TYR A 12 -13.25 3.77 -0.68
N ASP A 13 -12.22 2.93 -0.78
CA ASP A 13 -12.41 1.49 -1.00
C ASP A 13 -13.24 0.85 0.13
N LEU A 14 -13.04 1.28 1.37
CA LEU A 14 -13.85 0.82 2.52
C LEU A 14 -15.32 1.26 2.43
N GLU A 15 -15.58 2.47 1.93
CA GLU A 15 -16.95 2.96 1.69
C GLU A 15 -17.61 2.16 0.55
N GLU A 16 -16.88 1.87 -0.52
CA GLU A 16 -17.34 1.03 -1.63
C GLU A 16 -17.69 -0.38 -1.16
N ILE A 17 -16.82 -1.04 -0.38
CA ILE A 17 -17.10 -2.34 0.25
C ILE A 17 -18.40 -2.30 1.04
N GLN A 18 -18.62 -1.25 1.84
CA GLN A 18 -19.82 -1.13 2.65
C GLN A 18 -21.08 -1.02 1.79
N LEU A 19 -21.04 -0.23 0.71
CA LEU A 19 -22.17 -0.06 -0.22
C LEU A 19 -22.43 -1.34 -1.02
N LEU A 20 -21.40 -1.97 -1.55
CA LEU A 20 -21.48 -3.22 -2.31
C LEU A 20 -22.00 -4.37 -1.43
N ALA A 21 -21.57 -4.46 -0.17
CA ALA A 21 -22.07 -5.46 0.77
C ALA A 21 -23.56 -5.30 1.07
N LYS A 22 -24.05 -4.05 1.18
CA LYS A 22 -25.49 -3.78 1.31
C LYS A 22 -26.25 -4.17 0.05
N ALA A 23 -25.71 -3.85 -1.13
CA ALA A 23 -26.32 -4.23 -2.41
C ALA A 23 -26.40 -5.76 -2.57
N ALA A 24 -25.33 -6.47 -2.22
CA ALA A 24 -25.24 -7.93 -2.32
C ALA A 24 -26.28 -8.65 -1.46
N GLN A 25 -26.64 -8.10 -0.28
CA GLN A 25 -27.68 -8.68 0.60
C GLN A 25 -29.07 -8.71 -0.05
N THR A 26 -29.35 -7.75 -0.94
CA THR A 26 -30.67 -7.62 -1.59
C THR A 26 -30.69 -8.14 -3.03
N ALA A 27 -29.53 -8.49 -3.58
CA ALA A 27 -29.38 -8.87 -4.98
C ALA A 27 -29.77 -10.34 -5.24
N PRO A 28 -30.26 -10.68 -6.45
CA PRO A 28 -30.43 -12.07 -6.86
C PRO A 28 -29.09 -12.85 -6.81
N PRO A 29 -29.10 -14.18 -6.59
CA PRO A 29 -27.86 -14.94 -6.32
C PRO A 29 -26.72 -14.76 -7.33
N PRO A 30 -26.96 -14.73 -8.67
CA PRO A 30 -25.87 -14.49 -9.62
C PRO A 30 -25.25 -13.10 -9.51
N VAL A 31 -26.07 -12.08 -9.21
CA VAL A 31 -25.61 -10.70 -9.04
C VAL A 31 -24.89 -10.54 -7.70
N ALA A 32 -25.41 -11.14 -6.63
CA ALA A 32 -24.75 -11.17 -5.33
C ALA A 32 -23.35 -11.82 -5.43
N GLN A 33 -23.22 -12.91 -6.18
CA GLN A 33 -21.92 -13.56 -6.41
C GLN A 33 -20.93 -12.65 -7.15
N ALA A 34 -21.39 -11.91 -8.17
CA ALA A 34 -20.57 -10.94 -8.86
C ALA A 34 -20.13 -9.80 -7.93
N LEU A 35 -21.04 -9.26 -7.12
CA LEU A 35 -20.74 -8.22 -6.14
C LEU A 35 -19.74 -8.69 -5.07
N LEU A 36 -19.82 -9.95 -4.62
CA LEU A 36 -18.82 -10.53 -3.73
C LEU A 36 -17.42 -10.61 -4.37
N GLY A 37 -17.35 -10.80 -5.68
CA GLY A 37 -16.09 -10.71 -6.43
C GLY A 37 -15.50 -9.31 -6.38
N ILE A 38 -16.32 -8.28 -6.64
CA ILE A 38 -15.89 -6.88 -6.59
C ILE A 38 -15.47 -6.48 -5.16
N ILE A 39 -16.23 -6.86 -4.14
CA ILE A 39 -15.88 -6.60 -2.73
C ILE A 39 -14.49 -7.16 -2.38
N LYS A 40 -14.12 -8.31 -2.94
CA LYS A 40 -12.79 -8.87 -2.75
C LYS A 40 -11.71 -8.01 -3.40
N GLU A 41 -11.95 -7.48 -4.59
CA GLU A 41 -11.00 -6.59 -5.29
C GLU A 41 -10.79 -5.30 -4.49
N GLU A 42 -11.87 -4.63 -4.05
CA GLU A 42 -11.79 -3.43 -3.20
C GLU A 42 -11.04 -3.69 -1.88
N ALA A 43 -11.21 -4.87 -1.29
CA ALA A 43 -10.50 -5.24 -0.06
C ALA A 43 -8.98 -5.38 -0.28
N GLN A 44 -8.56 -5.85 -1.47
CA GLN A 44 -7.15 -5.94 -1.84
C GLN A 44 -6.56 -4.55 -2.11
N ASP A 45 -7.32 -3.66 -2.73
CA ASP A 45 -6.89 -2.28 -2.97
C ASP A 45 -6.76 -1.49 -1.66
N ALA A 46 -7.72 -1.65 -0.73
CA ALA A 46 -7.61 -1.07 0.61
C ALA A 46 -6.36 -1.56 1.37
N GLU A 47 -6.04 -2.85 1.28
CA GLU A 47 -4.81 -3.42 1.87
C GLU A 47 -3.54 -2.84 1.24
N PHE A 48 -3.55 -2.66 -0.08
CA PHE A 48 -2.44 -2.04 -0.82
C PHE A 48 -2.20 -0.60 -0.35
N TRP A 49 -3.24 0.23 -0.26
CA TRP A 49 -3.11 1.59 0.24
C TRP A 49 -2.67 1.65 1.70
N ASN A 50 -3.16 0.73 2.55
CA ASN A 50 -2.72 0.63 3.94
C ASN A 50 -1.22 0.32 4.03
N THR A 51 -0.72 -0.55 3.15
CA THR A 51 0.71 -0.87 3.06
C THR A 51 1.52 0.37 2.69
N LEU A 52 1.12 1.09 1.64
CA LEU A 52 1.79 2.33 1.21
C LEU A 52 1.73 3.41 2.29
N TYR A 53 0.58 3.56 2.95
CA TYR A 53 0.40 4.50 4.06
C TYR A 53 1.37 4.19 5.20
N SER A 54 1.44 2.91 5.61
CA SER A 54 2.31 2.44 6.69
C SER A 54 3.80 2.55 6.37
N CYS A 55 4.19 2.38 5.11
CA CYS A 55 5.59 2.48 4.67
C CYS A 55 6.13 3.91 4.63
N CYS A 56 5.26 4.89 4.47
CA CYS A 56 5.69 6.27 4.35
C CYS A 56 5.46 7.06 5.68
N ASP A 57 4.65 6.53 6.61
CA ASP A 57 4.44 7.16 7.92
C ASP A 57 5.79 7.22 8.64
N GLU A 58 6.09 8.28 9.39
CA GLU A 58 7.41 8.49 10.01
C GLU A 58 7.81 7.36 11.01
N CYS A 59 6.90 6.42 11.26
CA CYS A 59 7.08 5.20 12.03
C CYS A 59 7.59 4.00 11.22
N TYR A 60 7.82 4.08 9.91
CA TYR A 60 8.55 3.04 9.17
C TYR A 60 10.02 3.05 9.61
N LYS A 61 10.30 2.41 10.74
CA LYS A 61 11.62 1.85 11.00
C LYS A 61 11.70 0.58 10.18
N PRO A 62 12.57 0.49 9.14
CA PRO A 62 12.89 -0.81 8.59
C PRO A 62 13.29 -1.73 9.76
N PRO A 63 12.92 -3.02 9.74
CA PRO A 63 13.17 -3.95 10.86
C PRO A 63 14.66 -4.19 11.13
N CYS A 64 15.56 -3.51 10.43
CA CYS A 64 16.98 -3.59 10.61
C CYS A 64 17.43 -2.43 11.53
N PRO A 65 17.98 -2.72 12.72
CA PRO A 65 18.80 -1.74 13.41
C PRO A 65 19.92 -1.30 12.48
N ASP A 66 20.38 -0.05 12.64
CA ASP A 66 21.56 0.49 11.97
C ASP A 66 22.66 -0.58 11.96
N ASP A 67 22.91 -1.18 10.79
CA ASP A 67 23.92 -2.21 10.58
C ASP A 67 25.29 -1.54 10.69
N PRO A 68 25.98 -1.63 11.85
CA PRO A 68 27.25 -0.93 12.05
C PRO A 68 28.38 -1.59 11.26
N ASP A 69 28.16 -2.84 10.82
CA ASP A 69 29.18 -3.72 10.27
C ASP A 69 29.07 -3.87 8.74
N GLY A 70 27.99 -3.35 8.13
CA GLY A 70 27.88 -3.20 6.67
C GLY A 70 27.83 -4.53 5.90
N ILE A 71 27.43 -5.63 6.54
CA ILE A 71 27.40 -6.96 5.94
C ILE A 71 26.00 -7.25 5.41
N ARG A 72 25.52 -6.45 4.45
CA ARG A 72 24.35 -6.86 3.66
C ARG A 72 24.78 -7.87 2.59
N PRO A 73 24.09 -9.01 2.46
CA PRO A 73 24.31 -9.91 1.34
C PRO A 73 23.95 -9.19 0.03
N PRO A 74 24.73 -9.36 -1.05
CA PRO A 74 24.47 -8.71 -2.33
C PRO A 74 23.25 -9.35 -2.99
N GLY A 75 22.06 -8.84 -2.66
CA GLY A 75 20.78 -9.28 -3.23
C GLY A 75 20.15 -8.16 -4.05
N LYS A 76 19.83 -8.45 -5.32
CA LYS A 76 19.22 -7.55 -6.32
C LYS A 76 17.80 -7.07 -5.99
N TYR A 77 17.35 -7.13 -4.74
CA TYR A 77 15.93 -6.95 -4.40
C TYR A 77 15.53 -5.48 -4.19
N TYR A 78 16.49 -4.58 -3.97
CA TYR A 78 16.23 -3.14 -3.95
C TYR A 78 17.20 -2.43 -4.89
N PRO A 79 16.72 -1.76 -5.97
CA PRO A 79 17.59 -0.95 -6.80
C PRO A 79 18.11 0.22 -5.95
N TYR A 80 19.41 0.20 -5.67
CA TYR A 80 20.12 1.30 -5.03
C TYR A 80 20.04 2.52 -5.95
N GLN A 81 19.14 3.46 -5.65
CA GLN A 81 19.11 4.74 -6.35
C GLN A 81 20.32 5.55 -5.86
N LYS A 82 21.43 5.51 -6.62
CA LYS A 82 22.54 6.44 -6.42
C LYS A 82 22.00 7.86 -6.56
N LYS A 83 22.04 8.64 -5.48
CA LYS A 83 21.88 10.09 -5.58
C LYS A 83 23.02 10.63 -6.45
N PRO A 84 22.77 11.57 -7.38
CA PRO A 84 23.83 12.19 -8.14
C PRO A 84 24.75 12.95 -7.18
N GLU A 85 26.04 12.58 -7.17
CA GLU A 85 27.09 13.34 -6.50
C GLU A 85 27.11 14.74 -7.11
N GLN A 86 26.91 15.76 -6.28
CA GLN A 86 27.26 17.13 -6.63
C GLN A 86 28.77 17.20 -6.75
N ASP A 87 29.26 17.23 -7.98
CA ASP A 87 30.64 17.59 -8.30
C ASP A 87 30.95 18.98 -7.69
N LYS A 88 31.59 19.00 -6.52
CA LYS A 88 32.34 20.18 -6.07
C LYS A 88 33.66 20.17 -6.83
N LYS A 89 33.73 20.96 -7.91
CA LYS A 89 35.00 21.40 -8.48
C LYS A 89 35.42 22.70 -7.79
N GLU A 90 36.55 22.64 -7.10
CA GLU A 90 37.45 23.77 -6.89
C GLU A 90 38.82 23.38 -7.47
#